data_AF-A0AAD7JG17-F1
#
_entry.id   AF-A0AAD7JG17-F1
#
_cell.length_a   1.000
_cell.length_b   1.000
_cell.length_c   1.000
_cell.angle_alpha   90.00
_cell.angle_beta   90.00
_cell.angle_gamma   90.00
#
_symmetry.space_group_name_H-M   'P 1'
#
loop_
_entity.id
_entity.type
_entity.pdbx_description
1 polymer ?
#
loop_
_entity_poly.entity_id
_entity_poly.type
_entity_poly.pdbx_seq_one_letter_code
_entity_poly.pdbx_strand_id
1 'polypeptide(L)'
;MELLPLFGGDSGPPRVNWGHSMFSQLTHLEVQDEPTDSAMWGGLCQLPCLSHLCFFHINYSLVDHILSKCDTLRVLAVVEVTTGNIRRFPEDRRFVVVTMDDVMGDVMENWERVVSGGEDYWERAERFIQERKNGEIEASRYVVE
;
A
#
# COMPACT_ATOMS: atom_id res chain seq x y z
N MET A 1 30.84 -3.23 -7.88
CA MET A 1 29.44 -3.17 -7.41
C MET A 1 28.94 -4.60 -7.49
N GLU A 2 28.87 -5.30 -6.37
CA GLU A 2 28.41 -6.70 -6.35
C GLU A 2 26.89 -6.71 -6.44
N LEU A 3 26.36 -7.46 -7.41
CA LEU A 3 24.93 -7.71 -7.53
C LEU A 3 24.55 -8.75 -6.48
N LEU A 4 23.78 -8.33 -5.48
CA LEU A 4 23.16 -9.28 -4.57
C LEU A 4 22.07 -10.05 -5.33
N PRO A 5 21.79 -11.31 -5.00
CA PRO A 5 20.68 -12.00 -5.63
C PRO A 5 19.34 -11.39 -5.17
N LEU A 6 18.39 -11.32 -6.11
CA LEU A 6 17.02 -10.82 -5.87
C LEU A 6 16.23 -11.73 -4.92
N PHE A 7 16.58 -13.01 -4.90
CA PHE A 7 15.98 -14.05 -4.08
C PHE A 7 17.07 -14.74 -3.24
N GLY A 8 16.78 -14.98 -1.96
CA GLY A 8 17.68 -15.71 -1.06
C GLY A 8 17.93 -17.17 -1.50
N GLY A 9 19.10 -17.71 -1.18
CA GLY A 9 19.58 -19.03 -1.63
C GLY A 9 19.28 -20.23 -0.73
N ASP A 10 18.39 -20.11 0.26
CA ASP A 10 18.00 -21.22 1.12
C ASP A 10 16.89 -22.06 0.48
N SER A 11 16.79 -23.34 0.82
CA SER A 11 15.86 -24.36 0.27
C SER A 11 14.37 -24.11 0.55
N GLY A 12 13.97 -22.88 0.86
CA GLY A 12 12.59 -22.43 1.04
C GLY A 12 12.05 -21.69 -0.18
N PRO A 13 10.79 -21.20 -0.12
CA PRO A 13 10.27 -20.32 -1.16
C PRO A 13 11.16 -19.08 -1.29
N PRO A 14 11.38 -18.58 -2.51
CA PRO A 14 12.23 -17.42 -2.75
C PRO A 14 11.74 -16.22 -1.93
N ARG A 15 12.62 -15.69 -1.07
CA ARG A 15 12.35 -14.50 -0.28
C ARG A 15 12.88 -13.27 -0.99
N VAL A 16 12.05 -12.24 -1.09
CA VAL A 16 12.45 -10.93 -1.65
C VAL A 16 13.53 -10.33 -0.77
N ASN A 17 14.68 -10.00 -1.38
CA ASN A 17 15.72 -9.24 -0.72
C ASN A 17 15.39 -7.74 -0.80
N TRP A 18 14.57 -7.24 0.15
CA TRP A 18 14.14 -5.83 0.18
C TRP A 18 15.30 -4.82 0.32
N GLY A 19 16.44 -5.24 0.89
CA GLY A 19 17.66 -4.45 0.96
C GLY A 19 18.47 -4.42 -0.34
N HIS A 20 18.01 -5.07 -1.40
CA HIS A 20 18.68 -5.05 -2.69
C HIS A 20 18.70 -3.63 -3.27
N SER A 21 19.84 -3.19 -3.81
CA SER A 21 20.06 -1.82 -4.28
C SER A 21 19.10 -1.38 -5.40
N MET A 22 18.53 -2.32 -6.15
CA MET A 22 17.50 -1.99 -7.15
C MET A 22 16.25 -1.33 -6.53
N PHE A 23 15.97 -1.59 -5.25
CA PHE A 23 14.83 -1.02 -4.55
C PHE A 23 15.18 0.25 -3.77
N SER A 24 16.43 0.72 -3.84
CA SER A 24 16.88 1.87 -3.05
C SER A 24 16.22 3.20 -3.45
N GLN A 25 15.54 3.24 -4.59
CA GLN A 25 14.80 4.40 -5.10
C GLN A 25 13.30 4.11 -5.25
N LEU A 26 12.84 2.95 -4.78
CA LEU A 26 11.43 2.57 -4.88
C LEU A 26 10.61 3.47 -3.95
N THR A 27 9.72 4.28 -4.53
CA THR A 27 8.83 5.20 -3.80
C THR A 27 7.40 4.71 -3.71
N HIS A 28 6.96 3.94 -4.71
CA HIS A 28 5.61 3.37 -4.81
C HIS A 28 5.72 1.86 -4.96
N LEU A 29 4.93 1.14 -4.17
CA LEU A 29 4.80 -0.31 -4.26
C LEU A 29 3.31 -0.68 -4.22
N GLU A 30 2.88 -1.45 -5.21
CA GLU A 30 1.54 -2.04 -5.26
C GLU A 30 1.67 -3.56 -5.12
N VAL A 31 0.80 -4.14 -4.30
CA VAL A 31 0.75 -5.56 -4.01
C VAL A 31 -0.66 -6.07 -4.31
N GLN A 32 -0.76 -6.91 -5.35
CA GLN A 32 -2.04 -7.46 -5.78
C GLN A 32 -2.41 -8.73 -5.01
N ASP A 33 -1.43 -9.57 -4.69
CA ASP A 33 -1.66 -10.84 -4.00
C ASP A 33 -1.77 -10.66 -2.48
N GLU A 34 -2.63 -11.47 -1.83
CA GLU A 34 -2.76 -11.42 -0.38
C GLU A 34 -1.44 -11.84 0.30
N PRO A 35 -0.90 -11.00 1.20
CA PRO A 35 0.30 -11.30 1.95
C PRO A 35 0.06 -12.46 2.92
N THR A 36 0.49 -13.67 2.56
CA THR A 36 0.29 -14.88 3.39
C THR A 36 1.29 -15.01 4.56
N ASP A 37 2.46 -14.36 4.47
CA ASP A 37 3.52 -14.45 5.49
C ASP A 37 3.95 -13.05 5.97
N SER A 38 3.60 -12.70 7.21
CA SER A 38 4.02 -11.45 7.86
C SER A 38 5.54 -11.24 7.86
N ALA A 39 6.33 -12.32 7.90
CA ALA A 39 7.80 -12.24 7.89
C ALA A 39 8.33 -11.74 6.54
N MET A 40 7.63 -12.00 5.44
CA MET A 40 8.00 -11.49 4.11
C MET A 40 7.88 -9.96 4.04
N TRP A 41 6.87 -9.39 4.71
CA TRP A 41 6.56 -7.96 4.64
C TRP A 41 7.25 -7.13 5.71
N GLY A 42 7.79 -7.75 6.76
CA GLY A 42 8.63 -7.08 7.74
C GLY A 42 9.87 -6.42 7.12
N GLY A 43 10.29 -6.84 5.93
CA GLY A 43 11.41 -6.24 5.21
C GLY A 43 11.08 -4.94 4.46
N LEU A 44 9.81 -4.53 4.35
CA LEU A 44 9.43 -3.28 3.69
C LEU A 44 10.09 -2.04 4.34
N CYS A 45 10.39 -2.09 5.65
CA CYS A 45 11.09 -1.02 6.34
C CYS A 45 12.54 -0.83 5.89
N GLN A 46 13.09 -1.77 5.12
CA GLN A 46 14.42 -1.65 4.52
C GLN A 46 14.42 -0.78 3.26
N LEU A 47 13.25 -0.40 2.74
CA LEU A 47 13.10 0.44 1.55
C LEU A 47 13.20 1.92 1.94
N PRO A 48 14.35 2.57 1.74
CA PRO A 48 14.64 3.87 2.35
C PRO A 48 13.84 5.03 1.75
N CYS A 49 13.21 4.83 0.59
CA CYS A 49 12.45 5.84 -0.12
C CYS A 49 10.96 5.51 -0.25
N LEU A 50 10.50 4.37 0.30
CA LEU A 50 9.12 3.96 0.14
C LEU A 50 8.18 4.93 0.85
N SER A 51 7.37 5.66 0.08
CA SER A 51 6.41 6.64 0.57
C SER A 51 4.96 6.22 0.33
N HIS A 52 4.72 5.38 -0.68
CA HIS A 52 3.41 4.94 -1.12
C HIS A 52 3.35 3.41 -1.18
N LEU A 53 2.42 2.82 -0.43
CA LEU A 53 2.20 1.39 -0.39
C LEU A 53 0.71 1.09 -0.58
N CYS A 54 0.39 0.20 -1.51
CA CYS A 54 -0.97 -0.19 -1.84
C CYS A 54 -1.12 -1.71 -1.76
N PHE A 55 -2.22 -2.17 -1.16
CA PHE A 55 -2.64 -3.57 -1.16
C PHE A 55 -4.05 -3.70 -1.72
N PHE A 56 -4.26 -4.67 -2.61
CA PHE A 56 -5.61 -5.07 -3.05
C PHE A 56 -6.27 -6.04 -2.07
N HIS A 57 -5.45 -6.81 -1.35
CA HIS A 57 -5.87 -7.72 -0.30
C HIS A 57 -4.84 -7.68 0.83
N ILE A 58 -5.27 -7.38 2.06
CA ILE A 58 -4.38 -7.42 3.22
C ILE A 58 -5.12 -7.77 4.50
N ASN A 59 -4.43 -8.53 5.35
CA ASN A 59 -4.82 -8.67 6.75
C ASN A 59 -4.50 -7.36 7.51
N TYR A 60 -5.53 -6.68 8.03
CA TYR A 60 -5.39 -5.44 8.79
C TYR A 60 -4.40 -5.48 9.97
N SER A 61 -4.16 -6.65 10.57
CA SER A 61 -3.12 -6.79 11.60
C SER A 61 -1.70 -6.56 11.08
N LEU A 62 -1.47 -6.83 9.79
CA LEU A 62 -0.20 -6.54 9.12
C LEU A 62 -0.06 -5.03 8.83
N VAL A 63 -1.17 -4.33 8.61
CA VAL A 63 -1.18 -2.88 8.36
C VAL A 63 -0.59 -2.13 9.56
N ASP A 64 -1.04 -2.43 10.78
CA ASP A 64 -0.48 -1.85 12.01
C ASP A 64 1.03 -2.13 12.13
N HIS A 65 1.44 -3.36 11.80
CA HIS A 65 2.85 -3.74 11.84
C HIS A 65 3.69 -2.92 10.86
N ILE A 66 3.26 -2.82 9.59
CA ILE A 66 3.96 -2.06 8.55
C ILE A 66 4.06 -0.59 8.95
N LEU A 67 2.94 0.01 9.37
CA LEU A 67 2.90 1.41 9.80
C LEU A 67 3.87 1.66 10.96
N SER A 68 3.99 0.74 11.91
CA SER A 68 4.92 0.87 13.04
C SER A 68 6.42 0.79 12.67
N LYS A 69 6.75 0.34 11.45
CA LYS A 69 8.14 0.09 11.01
C LYS A 69 8.59 0.97 9.85
N CYS A 70 7.66 1.49 9.05
CA CYS A 70 7.97 2.24 7.85
C CYS A 70 7.76 3.76 8.08
N ASP A 71 8.76 4.43 8.66
CA ASP A 71 8.68 5.86 8.99
C ASP A 71 8.62 6.78 7.77
N THR A 72 9.13 6.31 6.63
CA THR A 72 9.12 7.05 5.36
C THR A 72 7.76 7.05 4.68
N LEU A 73 6.87 6.14 5.09
CA LEU A 73 5.57 5.95 4.48
C LEU A 73 4.70 7.19 4.72
N ARG A 74 4.07 7.69 3.66
CA ARG A 74 3.15 8.84 3.68
C ARG A 74 1.71 8.40 3.46
N VAL A 75 1.54 7.35 2.66
CA VAL A 75 0.26 6.74 2.30
C VAL A 75 0.40 5.22 2.35
N LEU A 76 -0.52 4.60 3.06
CA LEU A 76 -0.85 3.19 2.96
C LEU A 76 -2.30 3.10 2.49
N ALA A 77 -2.49 2.73 1.23
CA ALA A 77 -3.79 2.51 0.63
C ALA A 77 -4.17 1.02 0.69
N VAL A 78 -5.42 0.74 1.00
CA VAL A 78 -6.01 -0.60 0.79
C VAL A 78 -7.15 -0.43 -0.18
N VAL A 79 -7.06 -1.10 -1.32
CA VAL A 79 -8.11 -1.11 -2.33
C VAL A 79 -9.06 -2.24 -2.00
N GLU A 80 -10.33 -1.95 -1.71
CA GLU A 80 -11.33 -2.97 -1.39
C GLU A 80 -12.55 -2.89 -2.29
N VAL A 81 -13.06 -4.05 -2.68
CA VAL A 81 -14.37 -4.18 -3.29
C VAL A 81 -15.38 -4.49 -2.21
N THR A 82 -16.18 -3.47 -1.89
CA THR A 82 -17.21 -3.41 -0.83
C THR A 82 -16.71 -3.37 0.61
N THR A 83 -17.19 -2.37 1.37
CA THR A 83 -16.78 -2.04 2.76
C THR A 83 -17.33 -2.98 3.86
N GLY A 84 -17.95 -4.10 3.47
CA GLY A 84 -18.91 -4.82 4.33
C GLY A 84 -18.32 -5.52 5.57
N ASN A 85 -17.00 -5.69 5.67
CA ASN A 85 -16.38 -6.53 6.71
C ASN A 85 -15.24 -5.87 7.50
N ILE A 86 -14.95 -4.58 7.29
CA ILE A 86 -13.84 -3.94 8.01
C ILE A 86 -14.30 -3.59 9.43
N ARG A 87 -13.88 -4.42 10.40
CA ARG A 87 -14.30 -4.27 11.81
C ARG A 87 -13.50 -3.22 12.57
N ARG A 88 -12.31 -2.87 12.08
CA ARG A 88 -11.41 -1.92 12.72
C ARG A 88 -10.40 -1.36 11.74
N PHE A 89 -10.29 -0.04 11.71
CA PHE A 89 -9.23 0.66 10.99
C PHE A 89 -8.04 0.95 11.92
N PRO A 90 -6.80 0.95 11.39
CA PRO A 90 -5.65 1.52 12.07
C PRO A 90 -5.90 2.99 12.42
N GLU A 91 -5.56 3.42 13.64
CA GLU A 91 -5.62 4.84 14.05
C GLU A 91 -4.41 5.63 13.52
N ASP A 92 -3.99 5.38 12.28
CA ASP A 92 -2.83 6.01 11.66
C ASP A 92 -3.26 6.97 10.55
N ARG A 93 -2.71 8.18 10.58
CA ARG A 93 -3.03 9.25 9.62
C ARG A 93 -2.53 8.97 8.20
N ARG A 94 -1.70 7.95 8.01
CA ARG A 94 -1.20 7.50 6.70
C ARG A 94 -2.12 6.45 6.07
N PHE A 95 -3.09 5.92 6.80
CA PHE A 95 -3.94 4.82 6.35
C PHE A 95 -5.22 5.29 5.65
N VAL A 96 -5.54 4.73 4.49
CA VAL A 96 -6.78 5.00 3.74
C VAL A 96 -7.26 3.74 3.02
N VAL A 97 -8.59 3.57 2.93
CA VAL A 97 -9.25 2.56 2.12
C VAL A 97 -9.84 3.26 0.90
N VAL A 98 -9.44 2.81 -0.28
CA VAL A 98 -10.02 3.22 -1.55
C VAL A 98 -11.02 2.15 -1.95
N THR A 99 -12.30 2.52 -2.04
CA THR A 99 -13.33 1.56 -2.45
C THR A 99 -13.43 1.49 -3.97
N MET A 100 -13.68 0.27 -4.44
CA MET A 100 -14.00 -0.06 -5.82
C MET A 100 -15.34 -0.82 -5.84
N ASP A 101 -16.14 -0.60 -6.89
CA ASP A 101 -17.42 -1.27 -7.11
C ASP A 101 -17.19 -2.67 -7.72
N ASP A 102 -16.19 -2.84 -8.59
CA ASP A 102 -15.76 -4.12 -9.17
C ASP A 102 -14.22 -4.15 -9.34
N VAL A 103 -13.51 -5.20 -8.89
CA VAL A 103 -12.02 -5.20 -8.92
C VAL A 103 -11.55 -5.18 -10.39
N MET A 104 -12.13 -6.03 -11.23
CA MET A 104 -11.65 -6.18 -12.61
C MET A 104 -12.14 -5.07 -13.51
N GLY A 105 -13.40 -4.65 -13.34
CA GLY A 105 -13.94 -3.46 -13.98
C GLY A 105 -13.15 -2.22 -13.59
N ASP A 106 -12.97 -1.98 -12.29
CA ASP A 106 -12.41 -0.73 -11.79
C ASP A 106 -10.90 -0.63 -11.99
N VAL A 107 -10.15 -1.74 -12.04
CA VAL A 107 -8.72 -1.68 -12.43
C VAL A 107 -8.60 -1.20 -13.86
N MET A 108 -9.42 -1.72 -14.78
CA MET A 108 -9.45 -1.27 -16.16
C MET A 108 -9.95 0.17 -16.27
N GLU A 109 -11.05 0.51 -15.60
CA GLU A 109 -11.61 1.86 -15.61
C GLU A 109 -10.65 2.88 -14.99
N ASN A 110 -9.94 2.51 -13.92
CA ASN A 110 -8.91 3.35 -13.32
C ASN A 110 -7.78 3.56 -14.31
N TRP A 111 -7.31 2.51 -15.00
CA TRP A 111 -6.29 2.64 -16.04
C TRP A 111 -6.76 3.56 -17.19
N GLU A 112 -7.97 3.35 -17.71
CA GLU A 112 -8.56 4.18 -18.77
C GLU A 112 -8.71 5.64 -18.34
N ARG A 113 -9.10 5.86 -17.09
CA ARG A 113 -9.21 7.18 -16.47
C ARG A 113 -7.85 7.88 -16.41
N VAL A 114 -6.81 7.19 -15.92
CA VAL A 114 -5.44 7.74 -15.90
C VAL A 114 -4.98 8.13 -17.29
N VAL A 115 -5.15 7.24 -18.28
CA VAL A 115 -4.74 7.49 -19.66
C VAL A 115 -5.53 8.65 -20.29
N SER A 116 -6.76 8.87 -19.83
CA SER A 116 -7.60 9.99 -20.26
C SER A 116 -7.31 11.30 -19.52
N GLY A 117 -6.29 11.34 -18.65
CA GLY A 117 -5.94 12.51 -17.83
C GLY A 117 -6.86 12.73 -16.63
N GLY A 118 -7.65 11.73 -16.26
CA GLY A 118 -8.42 11.71 -15.03
C GLY A 118 -7.57 11.26 -13.85
N GLU A 119 -8.15 11.44 -12.66
CA GLU A 119 -7.48 11.15 -11.40
C GLU A 119 -7.38 9.65 -11.12
N ASP A 120 -6.21 9.19 -10.66
CA ASP A 120 -5.99 7.80 -10.27
C ASP A 120 -6.32 7.52 -8.78
N TYR A 121 -6.23 6.27 -8.35
CA TYR A 121 -6.49 5.93 -6.94
C TYR A 121 -5.39 6.46 -5.99
N TRP A 122 -4.16 6.70 -6.46
CA TRP A 122 -3.08 7.26 -5.64
C TRP A 122 -3.34 8.73 -5.33
N GLU A 123 -3.67 9.51 -6.35
CA GLU A 123 -4.04 10.92 -6.21
C GLU A 123 -5.24 11.08 -5.28
N ARG A 124 -6.25 10.21 -5.41
CA ARG A 124 -7.38 10.15 -4.47
C ARG A 124 -6.94 9.86 -3.04
N ALA A 125 -6.07 8.86 -2.83
CA ALA A 125 -5.56 8.47 -1.53
C ALA A 125 -4.70 9.58 -0.88
N GLU A 126 -3.81 10.21 -1.65
CA GLU A 126 -2.97 11.33 -1.22
C GLU A 126 -3.82 12.53 -0.82
N ARG A 127 -4.78 12.93 -1.68
CA ARG A 127 -5.69 14.04 -1.39
C ARG A 127 -6.46 13.78 -0.11
N PHE A 128 -7.07 12.60 0.03
CA PHE A 128 -7.83 12.24 1.23
C PHE A 128 -6.97 12.35 2.51
N ILE A 129 -5.75 11.81 2.48
CA ILE A 129 -4.82 11.90 3.62
C ILE A 129 -4.43 13.35 3.91
N GLN A 130 -4.24 14.17 2.88
CA GLN A 130 -3.90 15.58 3.04
C GLN A 130 -5.06 16.38 3.63
N GLU A 131 -6.27 16.23 3.11
CA GLU A 131 -7.50 16.81 3.65
C GLU A 131 -7.69 16.40 5.12
N ARG A 132 -7.40 15.14 5.47
CA ARG A 132 -7.49 14.67 6.86
C ARG A 132 -6.45 15.30 7.77
N LYS A 133 -5.22 15.48 7.27
CA LYS A 133 -4.15 16.17 8.01
C LYS A 133 -4.49 17.64 8.25
N ASN A 134 -5.17 18.27 7.30
CA ASN A 134 -5.62 19.65 7.38
C ASN A 134 -6.87 19.83 8.26
N GLY A 135 -7.58 18.75 8.59
CA GLY A 135 -8.83 18.79 9.34
C GLY A 135 -10.05 19.12 8.48
N GLU A 136 -9.94 19.00 7.16
CA GLU A 136 -11.03 19.20 6.20
C GLU A 136 -11.99 18.00 6.18
N ILE A 137 -11.48 16.80 6.53
CA ILE A 137 -12.26 15.60 6.80
C ILE A 137 -12.00 15.07 8.21
N GLU A 138 -12.97 14.36 8.77
CA GLU A 138 -12.88 13.78 10.11
C GLU A 138 -11.68 12.82 10.22
N ALA A 139 -10.94 12.89 11.34
CA ALA A 139 -9.79 12.03 11.59
C ALA A 139 -10.15 10.54 11.64
N SER A 140 -11.40 10.22 12.00
CA SER A 140 -11.97 8.88 12.02
C SER A 140 -12.47 8.39 10.66
N ARG A 141 -12.41 9.23 9.62
CA ARG A 141 -12.74 8.81 8.26
C ARG A 141 -11.53 8.13 7.62
N TYR A 142 -11.77 6.95 7.06
CA TYR A 142 -10.75 6.15 6.41
C TYR A 142 -11.11 5.75 4.98
N VAL A 143 -12.37 5.90 4.57
CA VAL A 143 -12.86 5.44 3.27
C VAL A 143 -13.01 6.61 2.31
N VAL A 144 -12.46 6.44 1.11
CA VAL A 144 -12.67 7.30 -0.05
C VAL A 144 -13.28 6.48 -1.19
N GLU A 145 -14.31 7.05 -1.81
CA GLU A 145 -15.02 6.52 -2.99
C GLU A 145 -14.37 7.09 -4.27
#